data_AF-A0A068VKI5-F1
#
_entry.id   AF-A0A068VKI5-F1
#
_cell.length_a   1.000
_cell.length_b   1.000
_cell.length_c   1.000
_cell.angle_alpha   90.00
_cell.angle_beta   90.00
_cell.angle_gamma   90.00
#
_symmetry.space_group_name_H-M   'P 1'
#
loop_
_entity.id
_entity.type
_entity.pdbx_description
1 polymer ?
#
loop_
_entity_poly.entity_id
_entity_poly.type
_entity_poly.pdbx_seq_one_letter_code
_entity_poly.pdbx_strand_id
1 'polypeptide(L)'
;MWFSQLNWFFFSEYLTKVRVNGADNEAEAARIARSVASSSLTKAAVYGRDPNWGRIAAAAGKADILFDQNKLRIMLGNFLLMDGGQPLPFDRPAASNYLRKAGETRGKVEIQISIGKL
;
A
#
# COMPACT_ATOMS: atom_id res chain seq x y z
N MET A 1 33.42 0.97 24.36
CA MET A 1 33.90 0.24 23.17
C MET A 1 32.76 0.26 22.15
N TRP A 2 32.92 1.02 21.06
CA TRP A 2 31.92 1.26 20.01
C TRP A 2 32.11 0.29 18.83
N PHE A 3 31.08 0.21 17.97
CA PHE A 3 30.89 -0.52 16.69
C PHE A 3 30.24 -1.91 16.81
N SER A 4 28.95 -2.08 16.49
CA SER A 4 28.18 -1.88 15.22
C SER A 4 28.16 -3.15 14.36
N GLN A 5 27.13 -3.98 14.55
CA GLN A 5 26.70 -4.94 13.53
C GLN A 5 25.60 -4.26 12.70
N LEU A 6 26.00 -3.64 11.60
CA LEU A 6 25.09 -3.31 10.51
C LEU A 6 24.66 -4.63 9.83
N ASN A 7 23.50 -5.14 10.22
CA ASN A 7 22.78 -6.09 9.36
C ASN A 7 22.07 -5.28 8.27
N TRP A 8 22.61 -5.34 7.06
CA TRP A 8 21.92 -4.87 5.87
C TRP A 8 20.67 -5.75 5.66
N PHE A 9 19.51 -5.26 6.11
CA PHE A 9 18.22 -5.92 5.96
C PHE A 9 17.76 -5.91 4.49
N PHE A 10 18.05 -7.00 3.77
CA PHE A 10 17.39 -7.31 2.50
C PHE A 10 16.89 -8.76 2.51
N PHE A 11 15.75 -8.97 3.18
CA PHE A 11 14.81 -10.04 2.83
C PHE A 11 13.41 -9.50 3.11
N SER A 12 12.63 -9.23 2.06
CA SER A 12 11.21 -8.95 2.23
C SER A 12 10.54 -10.26 2.63
N GLU A 13 10.09 -10.40 3.89
CA GLU A 13 9.31 -11.56 4.34
C GLU A 13 7.91 -11.64 3.70
N TYR A 14 7.58 -10.69 2.81
CA TYR A 14 6.26 -10.54 2.18
C TYR A 14 6.45 -10.21 0.71
N LEU A 15 5.51 -10.65 -0.14
CA LEU A 15 5.37 -10.13 -1.51
C LEU A 15 4.20 -9.14 -1.55
N THR A 16 4.47 -7.85 -1.72
CA THR A 16 3.41 -6.85 -1.91
C THR A 16 2.98 -6.79 -3.36
N LYS A 17 1.72 -7.14 -3.63
CA LYS A 17 1.09 -7.00 -4.94
C LYS A 17 0.21 -5.74 -4.93
N VAL A 18 0.55 -4.77 -5.76
CA VAL A 18 -0.27 -3.57 -5.96
C VAL A 18 -1.05 -3.69 -7.26
N ARG A 19 -2.37 -3.53 -7.20
CA ARG A 19 -3.26 -3.47 -8.37
C ARG A 19 -3.86 -2.09 -8.45
N VAL A 20 -3.85 -1.50 -9.63
CA VAL A 20 -4.44 -0.18 -9.88
C VAL A 20 -5.47 -0.33 -10.99
N ASN A 21 -6.66 0.25 -10.80
CA ASN A 21 -7.70 0.32 -11.81
C ASN A 21 -8.22 1.77 -11.94
N GLY A 22 -8.95 2.03 -13.03
CA GLY A 22 -9.58 3.34 -13.28
C GLY A 22 -8.64 4.45 -13.80
N ALA A 23 -7.37 4.13 -14.04
CA ALA A 23 -6.46 5.00 -14.79
C ALA A 23 -6.86 5.11 -16.27
N ASP A 24 -6.39 6.13 -16.99
CA ASP A 24 -6.72 6.32 -18.40
C ASP A 24 -6.09 5.26 -19.31
N ASN A 25 -4.93 4.74 -18.91
CA ASN A 25 -4.23 3.68 -19.62
C ASN A 25 -3.40 2.81 -18.66
N GLU A 26 -2.94 1.67 -19.17
CA GLU A 26 -2.16 0.70 -18.40
C GLU A 26 -0.82 1.29 -17.91
N ALA A 27 -0.19 2.17 -18.69
CA ALA A 27 1.09 2.76 -18.34
C ALA A 27 0.97 3.63 -17.08
N GLU A 28 -0.09 4.42 -16.95
CA GLU A 28 -0.40 5.21 -15.76
C GLU A 28 -0.71 4.36 -14.54
N ALA A 29 -1.58 3.35 -14.71
CA ALA A 29 -1.86 2.38 -13.65
C ALA A 29 -0.57 1.73 -13.12
N ALA A 30 0.34 1.37 -14.04
CA ALA A 30 1.64 0.81 -13.70
C ALA A 30 2.58 1.82 -13.01
N ARG A 31 2.54 3.12 -13.35
CA ARG A 31 3.29 4.16 -12.62
C ARG A 31 2.81 4.27 -11.18
N ILE A 32 1.50 4.31 -10.94
CA ILE A 32 0.92 4.35 -9.58
C ILE A 32 1.30 3.09 -8.81
N ALA A 33 1.14 1.91 -9.42
CA ALA A 33 1.47 0.64 -8.78
C ALA A 33 2.95 0.58 -8.35
N ARG A 34 3.87 1.00 -9.24
CA ARG A 34 5.31 1.08 -8.93
C ARG A 34 5.59 2.09 -7.82
N SER A 35 4.98 3.28 -7.86
CA SER A 35 5.17 4.30 -6.83
C SER A 35 4.79 3.78 -5.44
N VAL A 36 3.65 3.10 -5.33
CA VAL A 36 3.18 2.52 -4.07
C VAL A 36 4.04 1.34 -3.62
N ALA A 37 4.42 0.43 -4.53
CA ALA A 37 5.24 -0.73 -4.21
C ALA A 37 6.68 -0.36 -3.80
N SER A 38 7.23 0.72 -4.35
CA SER A 38 8.59 1.22 -4.07
C SER A 38 8.67 2.20 -2.91
N SER A 39 7.53 2.68 -2.39
CA SER A 39 7.49 3.61 -1.26
C SER A 39 8.02 2.97 0.03
N SER A 40 9.10 3.53 0.56
CA SER A 40 9.67 3.11 1.86
C SER A 40 8.66 3.23 3.01
N LEU A 41 7.79 4.24 2.99
CA LEU A 41 6.76 4.43 4.02
C LEU A 41 5.67 3.37 3.93
N THR A 42 5.21 3.03 2.72
CA THR A 42 4.25 1.95 2.49
C THR A 42 4.83 0.63 2.96
N LYS A 43 6.07 0.33 2.59
CA LYS A 43 6.77 -0.90 3.03
C LYS A 43 6.93 -0.95 4.54
N ALA A 44 7.32 0.16 5.17
CA ALA A 44 7.44 0.25 6.63
C ALA A 44 6.08 0.04 7.33
N ALA A 45 4.97 0.54 6.76
CA ALA A 45 3.64 0.31 7.32
C ALA A 45 3.24 -1.17 7.24
N VAL A 46 3.43 -1.81 6.07
CA VAL A 46 3.17 -3.24 5.87
C VAL A 46 4.01 -4.08 6.84
N TYR A 47 5.31 -3.80 6.95
CA TYR A 47 6.20 -4.51 7.87
C TYR A 47 5.82 -4.29 9.34
N GLY A 48 5.45 -3.05 9.70
CA GLY A 48 4.97 -2.68 11.02
C GLY A 48 3.55 -3.17 11.33
N ARG A 49 2.90 -3.91 10.42
CA ARG A 49 1.53 -4.41 10.56
C ARG A 49 0.51 -3.29 10.80
N ASP A 50 0.80 -2.12 10.23
CA ASP A 50 -0.02 -0.92 10.32
C ASP A 50 -0.83 -0.75 9.01
N PRO A 51 -2.16 -0.95 9.03
CA PRO A 51 -3.03 -0.76 7.87
C PRO A 51 -3.19 0.74 7.53
N ASN A 52 -2.11 1.36 7.08
CA ASN A 52 -1.99 2.80 6.93
C ASN A 52 -2.34 3.26 5.51
N TRP A 53 -3.62 3.55 5.29
CA TRP A 53 -4.10 4.09 4.01
C TRP A 53 -3.43 5.42 3.64
N GLY A 54 -3.07 6.26 4.61
CA GLY A 54 -2.47 7.57 4.35
C GLY A 54 -1.11 7.47 3.66
N ARG A 55 -0.28 6.51 4.06
CA ARG A 55 1.01 6.22 3.39
C ARG A 55 0.82 5.65 1.98
N ILE A 56 -0.24 4.84 1.78
CA ILE A 56 -0.58 4.30 0.46
C ILE A 56 -1.07 5.42 -0.47
N ALA A 57 -1.98 6.28 0.01
CA ALA A 57 -2.51 7.42 -0.73
C ALA A 57 -1.41 8.43 -1.11
N ALA A 58 -0.53 8.77 -0.17
CA ALA A 58 0.61 9.65 -0.44
C ALA A 58 1.54 9.06 -1.52
N ALA A 59 1.79 7.76 -1.48
CA ALA A 59 2.59 7.09 -2.51
C ALA A 59 1.89 7.06 -3.87
N ALA A 60 0.56 6.90 -3.92
CA ALA A 60 -0.21 6.99 -5.15
C ALA A 60 -0.14 8.41 -5.75
N GLY A 61 -0.29 9.46 -4.94
CA GLY A 61 -0.17 10.86 -5.37
C GLY A 61 1.24 11.22 -5.86
N LYS A 62 2.29 10.58 -5.34
CA LYS A 62 3.68 10.76 -5.81
C LYS A 62 3.92 10.24 -7.24
N ALA A 63 3.01 9.43 -7.79
CA ALA A 63 3.21 8.79 -9.09
C ALA A 63 3.17 9.74 -10.31
N ASP A 64 2.88 11.04 -10.08
CA ASP A 64 2.75 12.06 -11.13
C ASP A 64 1.73 11.63 -12.21
N ILE A 65 0.60 11.10 -11.74
CA ILE A 65 -0.61 10.82 -12.52
C ILE A 65 -1.70 11.75 -12.00
N LEU A 66 -2.36 12.46 -12.90
CA LEU A 66 -3.57 13.20 -12.59
C LEU A 66 -4.75 12.24 -12.46
N PHE A 67 -5.41 12.25 -11.32
CA PHE A 67 -6.67 11.54 -11.10
C PHE A 67 -7.53 12.28 -10.07
N ASP A 68 -8.83 12.04 -10.08
CA ASP A 68 -9.75 12.65 -9.13
C ASP A 68 -9.54 12.04 -7.73
N GLN A 69 -9.04 12.85 -6.81
CA GLN A 69 -8.79 12.44 -5.41
C GLN A 69 -10.08 12.05 -4.69
N ASN A 70 -11.22 12.63 -5.06
CA ASN A 70 -12.53 12.29 -4.50
C ASN A 70 -13.05 10.94 -4.99
N LYS A 71 -12.36 10.31 -5.94
CA LYS A 71 -12.66 8.95 -6.41
C LYS A 71 -11.60 7.94 -5.95
N LEU A 72 -10.63 8.37 -5.13
CA LEU A 72 -9.60 7.48 -4.60
C LEU A 72 -10.22 6.46 -3.63
N ARG A 73 -10.02 5.19 -3.95
CA ARG A 73 -10.41 4.04 -3.13
C ARG A 73 -9.19 3.17 -2.87
N ILE A 74 -8.98 2.77 -1.62
CA ILE A 74 -7.86 1.92 -1.21
C ILE A 74 -8.38 0.73 -0.41
N MET A 75 -8.01 -0.46 -0.85
CA MET A 75 -8.23 -1.71 -0.12
C MET A 75 -6.90 -2.38 0.22
N LEU A 76 -6.88 -3.01 1.39
CA LEU A 76 -5.79 -3.86 1.85
C LEU A 76 -6.35 -5.27 2.10
N GLY A 77 -5.98 -6.24 1.27
CA GLY A 77 -6.69 -7.51 1.19
C GLY A 77 -8.19 -7.27 0.95
N ASN A 78 -9.02 -7.68 1.91
CA ASN A 78 -10.48 -7.47 1.88
C ASN A 78 -10.94 -6.25 2.70
N PHE A 79 -10.02 -5.50 3.31
CA PHE A 79 -10.35 -4.35 4.14
C PHE A 79 -10.42 -3.09 3.27
N LEU A 80 -11.60 -2.50 3.16
CA LEU A 80 -11.78 -1.18 2.56
C LEU A 80 -11.34 -0.12 3.57
N LEU A 81 -10.25 0.59 3.26
CA LEU A 81 -9.64 1.56 4.19
C LEU A 81 -10.05 3.00 3.87
N MET A 82 -10.26 3.28 2.58
CA MET A 82 -10.58 4.59 2.03
C MET A 82 -11.51 4.41 0.84
N ASP A 83 -12.52 5.25 0.74
CA ASP A 83 -13.42 5.33 -0.42
C ASP A 83 -13.87 6.78 -0.61
N GLY A 84 -14.09 7.19 -1.86
CA GLY A 84 -14.51 8.56 -2.15
C GLY A 84 -13.51 9.63 -1.69
N GLY A 85 -12.21 9.32 -1.64
CA GLY A 85 -11.18 10.24 -1.13
C GLY A 85 -11.19 10.45 0.38
N GLN A 86 -12.01 9.70 1.14
CA GLN A 86 -12.15 9.83 2.59
C GLN A 86 -11.81 8.52 3.31
N PRO A 87 -11.18 8.58 4.50
CA PRO A 87 -10.96 7.39 5.29
C PRO A 87 -12.29 6.84 5.82
N LEU A 88 -12.41 5.51 5.85
CA LEU A 88 -13.58 4.84 6.40
C LEU A 88 -13.26 4.20 7.75
N PRO A 89 -14.27 4.02 8.62
CA PRO A 89 -14.14 3.10 9.74
C PRO A 89 -13.91 1.67 9.20
N PHE A 90 -12.90 0.99 9.73
CA PHE A 90 -12.64 -0.42 9.45
C PHE A 90 -12.08 -1.11 10.69
N ASP A 91 -12.17 -2.44 10.73
CA ASP A 91 -11.58 -3.26 11.79
C ASP A 91 -10.04 -3.24 11.69
N ARG A 92 -9.42 -2.27 12.38
CA ARG A 92 -7.97 -2.11 12.45
C ARG A 92 -7.25 -3.34 13.01
N PRO A 93 -7.68 -3.94 14.14
CA PRO A 93 -7.11 -5.20 14.62
C PRO A 93 -7.13 -6.32 13.57
N ALA A 94 -8.25 -6.53 12.88
CA ALA A 94 -8.36 -7.57 11.85
C ALA A 94 -7.44 -7.29 10.65
N ALA A 95 -7.36 -6.04 10.18
CA ALA A 95 -6.46 -5.65 9.09
C ALA A 95 -4.97 -5.79 9.50
N SER A 96 -4.62 -5.46 10.74
CA SER A 96 -3.28 -5.71 11.29
C SER A 96 -2.96 -7.21 11.37
N ASN A 97 -3.93 -8.03 11.77
CA ASN A 97 -3.79 -9.49 11.79
C ASN A 97 -3.65 -10.09 10.39
N TYR A 98 -4.31 -9.53 9.38
CA TYR A 98 -4.08 -9.89 7.98
C TYR A 98 -2.62 -9.65 7.56
N LEU A 99 -2.07 -8.46 7.86
CA LEU A 99 -0.66 -8.15 7.59
C LEU A 99 0.29 -9.09 8.33
N ARG A 100 0.01 -9.36 9.61
CA ARG A 100 0.79 -10.29 10.44
C ARG A 100 0.83 -11.69 9.84
N LYS A 101 -0.34 -12.25 9.52
CA LYS A 101 -0.48 -13.60 8.95
C LYS A 101 0.26 -13.70 7.62
N ALA A 102 0.19 -12.68 6.78
CA ALA A 102 0.93 -12.65 5.52
C ALA A 102 2.45 -12.73 5.72
N GLY A 103 2.99 -12.22 6.84
CA GLY A 103 4.42 -12.33 7.14
C GLY A 103 4.83 -13.68 7.65
N GLU A 104 4.07 -14.20 8.60
CA GLU A 104 4.29 -15.52 9.19
C GLU A 104 4.29 -16.61 8.11
N THR A 105 3.42 -16.50 7.11
CA THR A 105 3.32 -17.47 6.02
C THR A 105 4.19 -17.16 4.80
N ARG A 106 5.01 -16.10 4.83
CA ARG A 106 5.71 -15.56 3.64
C ARG A 106 4.77 -15.37 2.44
N GLY A 107 3.55 -14.93 2.74
CA GLY A 107 2.45 -14.77 1.81
C GLY A 107 2.49 -13.47 1.02
N LYS A 108 1.37 -13.21 0.32
CA LYS A 108 1.18 -12.00 -0.48
C LYS A 108 0.31 -11.01 0.28
N VAL A 109 0.76 -9.75 0.34
CA VAL A 109 -0.07 -8.61 0.76
C VAL A 109 -0.64 -7.97 -0.49
N GLU A 110 -1.96 -7.91 -0.62
CA GLU A 110 -2.62 -7.26 -1.74
C GLU A 110 -3.05 -5.85 -1.36
N ILE A 111 -2.61 -4.86 -2.14
CA ILE A 111 -3.08 -3.48 -2.09
C ILE A 111 -3.81 -3.22 -3.40
N GLN A 112 -5.07 -2.80 -3.30
CA GLN A 112 -5.89 -2.47 -4.46
C GLN A 112 -6.22 -0.98 -4.41
N ILE A 113 -5.95 -0.28 -5.50
CA ILE A 113 -6.19 1.15 -5.64
C ILE A 113 -7.14 1.32 -6.82
N SER A 114 -8.27 1.99 -6.57
CA SER A 114 -9.14 2.46 -7.64
C SER A 114 -9.04 3.98 -7.67
N ILE A 115 -8.80 4.52 -8.84
CA ILE A 115 -8.84 5.96 -9.08
C ILE A 115 -9.96 6.26 -10.07
N GLY A 116 -10.39 7.52 -10.13
CA GLY A 116 -11.30 7.97 -11.16
C GLY A 116 -10.64 8.99 -12.06
N LYS A 117 -11.10 9.03 -13.30
CA LYS A 117 -10.77 10.08 -14.26
C LYS A 117 -11.21 11.43 -13.70
N LEU A 118 -10.42 12.46 -14.00
CA LEU A 118 -10.79 13.86 -13.77
C LEU A 118 -12.11 14.21 -14.48
#